data_AF-J3KV74-F1
#
_entry.id   AF-J3KV74-F1
#
_cell.length_a   1.000
_cell.length_b   1.000
_cell.length_c   1.000
_cell.angle_alpha   90.00
_cell.angle_beta   90.00
_cell.angle_gamma   90.00
#
_symmetry.space_group_name_H-M   'P 1'
#
loop_
_entity.id
_entity.type
_entity.pdbx_description
1 polymer ?
#
loop_
_entity_poly.entity_id
_entity_poly.type
_entity_poly.pdbx_seq_one_letter_code
_entity_poly.pdbx_strand_id
1 'polypeptide(L)'
;MKVLSEQQMVDCDHECDSSEPDSCDAGCNGGLMTNAFSYLLKSGGLESEKDYPYSGRDGTCKFDKSKIAASVQNFSVVSVDEDQIAANLVKHGPLAIGINAAYMQTYIGGVSCPYICGKHLDHGVLLVGYGSSGFAPIRLKDKPYWIIKNSWGENWGEHGYYKICRGSNVRDKCGVDSMVSTVTAIHTSKE
;
A
#
# COMPACT_ATOMS: atom_id res chain seq x y z
N MET A 1 -16.27 7.69 -7.17
CA MET A 1 -15.28 6.61 -7.00
C MET A 1 -15.80 5.71 -5.90
N LYS A 2 -15.89 4.39 -6.13
CA LYS A 2 -16.43 3.46 -5.13
C LYS A 2 -15.31 3.15 -4.12
N VAL A 3 -15.58 3.35 -2.83
CA VAL A 3 -14.67 2.95 -1.74
C VAL A 3 -14.96 1.48 -1.43
N LEU A 4 -13.92 0.67 -1.30
CA LEU A 4 -14.01 -0.77 -1.05
C LEU A 4 -13.86 -1.04 0.43
N SER A 5 -14.42 -2.14 0.92
CA SER A 5 -14.40 -2.46 2.36
C SER A 5 -13.03 -2.95 2.80
N GLU A 6 -12.30 -2.12 3.56
CA GLU A 6 -11.13 -2.59 4.29
C GLU A 6 -11.52 -3.57 5.42
N GLN A 7 -12.71 -3.40 6.02
CA GLN A 7 -13.17 -4.26 7.11
C GLN A 7 -13.39 -5.70 6.68
N GLN A 8 -13.84 -5.94 5.44
CA GLN A 8 -13.94 -7.30 4.91
C GLN A 8 -12.57 -7.99 4.96
N MET A 9 -11.48 -7.30 4.59
CA MET A 9 -10.14 -7.88 4.69
C MET A 9 -9.77 -8.13 6.15
N VAL A 10 -9.99 -7.15 7.04
CA VAL A 10 -9.70 -7.31 8.48
C VAL A 10 -10.42 -8.53 9.10
N ASP A 11 -11.69 -8.74 8.75
CA ASP A 11 -12.53 -9.76 9.39
C ASP A 11 -12.45 -11.14 8.74
N CYS A 12 -12.11 -11.21 7.44
CA CYS A 12 -12.25 -12.44 6.65
C CYS A 12 -10.94 -12.96 6.06
N ASP A 13 -9.91 -12.12 5.96
CA ASP A 13 -8.64 -12.54 5.39
C ASP A 13 -7.75 -13.17 6.47
N HIS A 14 -7.51 -14.46 6.27
CA HIS A 14 -6.59 -15.27 7.06
C HIS A 14 -5.65 -16.07 6.16
N GLU A 15 -5.44 -15.59 4.92
CA GLU A 15 -4.51 -16.21 4.00
C GLU A 15 -3.08 -16.09 4.50
N CYS A 16 -2.28 -17.12 4.23
CA CYS A 16 -0.89 -17.21 4.65
C CYS A 16 0.04 -17.14 3.44
N ASP A 17 1.23 -16.59 3.65
CA ASP A 17 2.25 -16.56 2.61
C ASP A 17 2.63 -18.00 2.23
N SER A 18 2.64 -18.29 0.94
CA SER A 18 2.94 -19.63 0.43
C SER A 18 4.36 -20.12 0.74
N SER A 19 5.29 -19.19 0.98
CA SER A 19 6.69 -19.45 1.32
C SER A 19 6.96 -19.41 2.83
N GLU A 20 6.08 -18.77 3.60
CA GLU A 20 6.15 -18.69 5.07
C GLU A 20 4.76 -19.00 5.67
N PRO A 21 4.40 -20.28 5.87
CA PRO A 21 3.05 -20.69 6.26
C PRO A 21 2.55 -20.14 7.61
N ASP A 22 3.46 -19.70 8.48
CA ASP A 22 3.12 -19.07 9.76
C ASP A 22 2.86 -17.55 9.63
N SER A 23 3.09 -16.98 8.45
CA SER A 23 2.88 -15.56 8.12
C SER A 23 1.51 -15.36 7.47
N CYS A 24 0.47 -15.41 8.31
CA CYS A 24 -0.92 -15.23 7.93
C CYS A 24 -1.45 -13.84 8.27
N ASP A 25 -2.40 -13.37 7.48
CA ASP A 25 -3.12 -12.14 7.77
C ASP A 25 -4.00 -12.33 9.02
N ALA A 26 -3.92 -11.38 9.95
CA ALA A 26 -4.41 -11.52 11.32
C ALA A 26 -5.20 -10.29 11.77
N GLY A 27 -6.00 -9.73 10.86
CA GLY A 27 -6.85 -8.56 11.11
C GLY A 27 -6.02 -7.36 11.59
N CYS A 28 -6.38 -6.81 12.75
CA CYS A 28 -5.67 -5.68 13.35
C CYS A 28 -4.23 -5.99 13.81
N ASN A 29 -3.81 -7.26 13.82
CA ASN A 29 -2.45 -7.66 14.21
C ASN A 29 -1.45 -7.67 13.05
N GLY A 30 -1.90 -7.33 11.83
CA GLY A 30 -1.05 -7.20 10.65
C GLY A 30 -1.42 -8.19 9.55
N GLY A 31 -0.79 -8.00 8.39
CA GLY A 31 -0.98 -8.80 7.19
C GLY A 31 -0.14 -8.28 6.03
N LEU A 32 -0.15 -9.00 4.92
CA LEU A 32 0.62 -8.70 3.71
C LEU A 32 -0.30 -8.48 2.51
N MET A 33 0.02 -7.48 1.68
CA MET A 33 -0.80 -7.13 0.52
C MET A 33 -0.97 -8.28 -0.47
N THR A 34 0.02 -9.16 -0.60
CA THR A 34 -0.04 -10.36 -1.46
C THR A 34 -0.94 -11.46 -0.91
N ASN A 35 -1.03 -11.59 0.43
CA ASN A 35 -1.99 -12.48 1.08
C ASN A 35 -3.40 -11.96 0.84
N ALA A 36 -3.64 -10.67 1.06
CA ALA A 36 -4.89 -10.00 0.73
C ALA A 36 -5.31 -10.21 -0.74
N PHE A 37 -4.41 -10.02 -1.70
CA PHE A 37 -4.76 -10.29 -3.10
C PHE A 37 -5.09 -11.77 -3.36
N SER A 38 -4.41 -12.70 -2.68
CA SER A 38 -4.73 -14.13 -2.75
C SER A 38 -6.11 -14.45 -2.17
N TYR A 39 -6.45 -13.83 -1.05
CA TYR A 39 -7.79 -13.89 -0.47
C TYR A 39 -8.83 -13.39 -1.46
N LEU A 40 -8.60 -12.25 -2.12
CA LEU A 40 -9.54 -11.69 -3.09
C LEU A 40 -9.77 -12.59 -4.31
N LEU A 41 -8.73 -13.29 -4.77
CA LEU A 41 -8.88 -14.29 -5.82
C LEU A 41 -9.75 -15.47 -5.37
N LYS A 42 -9.62 -15.91 -4.10
CA LYS A 42 -10.38 -17.04 -3.54
C LYS A 42 -11.81 -16.69 -3.14
N SER A 43 -12.01 -15.51 -2.54
CA SER A 43 -13.31 -15.03 -2.09
C SER A 43 -14.20 -14.61 -3.27
N GLY A 44 -13.58 -14.19 -4.37
CA GLY A 44 -14.22 -13.71 -5.59
C GLY A 44 -14.34 -12.18 -5.67
N GLY A 45 -13.98 -11.46 -4.61
CA GLY A 45 -13.95 -10.00 -4.60
C GLY A 45 -14.18 -9.34 -3.24
N LEU A 46 -14.34 -8.02 -3.28
CA LEU A 46 -14.63 -7.12 -2.15
C LEU A 46 -16.01 -6.50 -2.27
N GLU A 47 -16.69 -6.36 -1.15
CA GLU A 47 -17.83 -5.47 -0.96
C GLU A 47 -17.40 -4.00 -0.95
N SER A 48 -18.38 -3.12 -1.02
CA SER A 48 -18.15 -1.68 -0.86
C SER A 48 -18.07 -1.30 0.62
N GLU A 49 -17.39 -0.19 0.93
CA GLU A 49 -17.37 0.37 2.28
C GLU A 49 -18.78 0.71 2.80
N LYS A 50 -19.73 0.99 1.90
CA LYS A 50 -21.12 1.23 2.28
C LYS A 50 -21.82 -0.04 2.78
N ASP A 51 -21.52 -1.18 2.16
CA ASP A 51 -22.17 -2.46 2.46
C ASP A 51 -21.50 -3.19 3.62
N TYR A 52 -20.20 -2.99 3.80
CA TYR A 52 -19.40 -3.54 4.90
C TYR A 52 -18.47 -2.44 5.48
N PRO A 53 -18.96 -1.58 6.38
CA PRO A 53 -18.22 -0.42 6.87
C PRO A 53 -17.03 -0.73 7.79
N TYR A 54 -16.02 0.13 7.73
CA TYR A 54 -14.86 0.10 8.62
C TYR A 54 -15.21 0.42 10.08
N SER A 55 -14.69 -0.42 10.98
CA SER A 55 -14.93 -0.34 12.42
C SER A 55 -13.65 -0.20 13.26
N GLY A 56 -12.47 -0.34 12.63
CA GLY A 56 -11.18 -0.14 13.29
C GLY A 56 -10.81 -1.20 14.33
N ARG A 57 -11.43 -2.38 14.28
CA ARG A 57 -11.16 -3.51 15.17
C ARG A 57 -11.48 -4.83 14.50
N ASP A 58 -10.97 -5.92 15.06
CA ASP A 58 -11.33 -7.26 14.64
C ASP A 58 -12.83 -7.52 14.86
N GLY A 59 -13.46 -8.10 13.85
CA GLY A 59 -14.84 -8.55 13.87
C GLY A 59 -14.97 -9.99 13.38
N THR A 60 -16.21 -10.46 13.32
CA THR A 60 -16.53 -11.73 12.67
C THR A 60 -16.75 -11.50 11.18
N CYS A 61 -16.20 -12.35 10.32
CA CYS A 61 -16.44 -12.27 8.87
C CYS A 61 -17.94 -12.30 8.52
N LYS A 62 -18.40 -11.24 7.84
CA LYS A 62 -19.80 -11.08 7.38
C LYS A 62 -19.91 -10.98 5.85
N PHE A 63 -18.87 -11.42 5.14
CA PHE A 63 -18.78 -11.27 3.69
C PHE A 63 -19.98 -11.90 2.97
N ASP A 64 -20.67 -11.10 2.16
CA ASP A 64 -21.78 -11.49 1.32
C ASP A 64 -21.37 -11.43 -0.16
N LYS A 65 -21.18 -12.61 -0.76
CA LYS A 65 -20.80 -12.75 -2.17
C LYS A 65 -21.77 -12.07 -3.14
N SER A 66 -23.03 -11.86 -2.76
CA SER A 66 -24.02 -11.17 -3.61
C SER A 66 -23.79 -9.66 -3.71
N LYS A 67 -22.96 -9.08 -2.83
CA LYS A 67 -22.66 -7.65 -2.75
C LYS A 67 -21.26 -7.27 -3.25
N ILE A 68 -20.61 -8.17 -3.99
CA ILE A 68 -19.28 -7.90 -4.56
C ILE A 68 -19.33 -6.64 -5.44
N ALA A 69 -18.52 -5.66 -5.05
CA ALA A 69 -18.35 -4.37 -5.70
C ALA A 69 -17.16 -4.34 -6.65
N ALA A 70 -16.10 -5.09 -6.34
CA ALA A 70 -14.90 -5.19 -7.15
C ALA A 70 -14.26 -6.57 -7.02
N SER A 71 -13.64 -7.06 -8.09
CA SER A 71 -12.84 -8.28 -8.06
C SER A 71 -11.46 -8.06 -8.69
N VAL A 72 -10.48 -8.79 -8.16
CA VAL A 72 -9.12 -8.85 -8.70
C VAL A 72 -9.06 -10.04 -9.65
N GLN A 73 -8.53 -9.85 -10.86
CA GLN A 73 -8.32 -10.97 -11.79
C GLN A 73 -6.97 -11.65 -11.56
N ASN A 74 -5.94 -10.85 -11.31
CA ASN A 74 -4.61 -11.33 -10.99
C ASN A 74 -3.83 -10.26 -10.23
N PHE A 75 -2.71 -10.64 -9.60
CA PHE A 75 -1.76 -9.71 -9.04
C PHE A 75 -0.33 -10.13 -9.39
N SER A 76 0.62 -9.23 -9.20
CA SER A 76 2.03 -9.49 -9.48
C SER A 76 2.90 -8.75 -8.49
N VAL A 77 4.00 -9.40 -8.09
CA VAL A 77 5.10 -8.76 -7.39
C VAL A 77 5.93 -8.01 -8.41
N VAL A 78 6.22 -6.75 -8.14
CA VAL A 78 7.01 -5.88 -9.00
C VAL A 78 8.49 -5.99 -8.59
N SER A 79 9.37 -5.84 -9.57
CA SER A 79 10.82 -5.79 -9.33
C SER A 79 11.18 -4.69 -8.33
N VAL A 80 12.28 -4.91 -7.58
CA VAL A 80 12.88 -3.92 -6.68
C VAL A 80 13.65 -2.80 -7.40
N ASP A 81 13.73 -2.88 -8.74
CA ASP A 81 14.33 -1.85 -9.57
C ASP A 81 13.40 -0.63 -9.70
N GLU A 82 13.88 0.56 -9.34
CA GLU A 82 13.06 1.77 -9.31
C GLU A 82 12.50 2.18 -10.68
N ASP A 83 13.21 1.90 -11.77
CA ASP A 83 12.71 2.20 -13.12
C ASP A 83 11.58 1.24 -13.49
N GLN A 84 11.67 -0.03 -13.11
CA GLN A 84 10.56 -0.98 -13.22
C GLN A 84 9.38 -0.62 -12.32
N ILE A 85 9.61 -0.12 -11.10
CA ILE A 85 8.56 0.37 -10.21
C ILE A 85 7.85 1.57 -10.87
N ALA A 86 8.60 2.56 -11.38
CA ALA A 86 8.03 3.70 -12.08
C ALA A 86 7.22 3.27 -13.31
N ALA A 87 7.75 2.35 -14.11
CA ALA A 87 7.07 1.83 -15.30
C ALA A 87 5.77 1.09 -14.94
N ASN A 88 5.78 0.27 -13.89
CA ASN A 88 4.57 -0.42 -13.43
C ASN A 88 3.53 0.56 -12.87
N LEU A 89 3.97 1.58 -12.13
CA LEU A 89 3.10 2.62 -11.61
C LEU A 89 2.37 3.37 -12.74
N VAL A 90 3.09 3.70 -13.81
CA VAL A 90 2.50 4.36 -14.99
C VAL A 90 1.57 3.42 -15.75
N LYS A 91 1.95 2.15 -15.90
CA LYS A 91 1.21 1.17 -16.72
C LYS A 91 -0.04 0.62 -16.03
N HIS A 92 0.05 0.32 -14.74
CA HIS A 92 -0.97 -0.40 -13.97
C HIS A 92 -1.71 0.49 -12.96
N GLY A 93 -1.20 1.71 -12.72
CA GLY A 93 -1.71 2.60 -11.68
C GLY A 93 -1.03 2.36 -10.34
N PRO A 94 -1.65 2.79 -9.23
CA PRO A 94 -1.05 2.73 -7.90
C PRO A 94 -0.54 1.35 -7.49
N LEU A 95 0.62 1.31 -6.83
CA LEU A 95 1.28 0.07 -6.38
C LEU A 95 1.19 -0.04 -4.86
N ALA A 96 0.83 -1.22 -4.34
CA ALA A 96 0.83 -1.50 -2.92
C ALA A 96 2.26 -1.83 -2.47
N ILE A 97 2.76 -1.11 -1.46
CA ILE A 97 4.15 -1.23 -0.99
C ILE A 97 4.25 -1.37 0.53
N GLY A 98 5.31 -2.02 0.98
CA GLY A 98 5.76 -1.94 2.38
C GLY A 98 6.78 -0.82 2.56
N ILE A 99 6.79 -0.20 3.74
CA ILE A 99 7.76 0.83 4.13
C ILE A 99 8.13 0.68 5.61
N ASN A 100 9.34 1.12 5.96
CA ASN A 100 9.69 1.45 7.34
C ASN A 100 9.14 2.84 7.70
N ALA A 101 8.16 2.90 8.59
CA ALA A 101 7.43 4.11 8.93
C ALA A 101 8.10 4.98 10.02
N ALA A 102 9.34 4.69 10.44
CA ALA A 102 10.01 5.43 11.52
C ALA A 102 10.07 6.94 11.28
N TYR A 103 10.26 7.37 10.03
CA TYR A 103 10.30 8.79 9.64
C TYR A 103 8.95 9.37 9.21
N MET A 104 7.89 8.55 9.17
CA MET A 104 6.54 9.01 8.89
C MET A 104 5.88 9.64 10.12
N GLN A 105 6.15 9.13 11.32
CA GLN A 105 5.48 9.57 12.57
C GLN A 105 5.48 11.09 12.77
N THR A 106 6.58 11.78 12.41
CA THR A 106 6.76 13.23 12.59
C THR A 106 6.72 14.02 11.29
N TYR A 107 6.29 13.40 10.19
CA TYR A 107 6.25 14.05 8.88
C TYR A 107 5.16 15.12 8.81
N ILE A 108 5.54 16.31 8.33
CA ILE A 108 4.64 17.44 8.11
C ILE A 108 4.61 17.82 6.62
N GLY A 109 5.77 17.82 5.96
CA GLY A 109 5.85 18.10 4.52
C GLY A 109 7.27 18.24 3.98
N GLY A 110 7.36 18.41 2.65
CA GLY A 110 8.61 18.43 1.91
C GLY A 110 9.10 17.02 1.60
N VAL A 111 10.20 16.89 0.86
CA VAL A 111 10.72 15.57 0.51
C VAL A 111 11.51 15.00 1.68
N SER A 112 10.99 13.93 2.30
CA SER A 112 11.67 13.20 3.35
C SER A 112 12.86 12.43 2.79
N CYS A 113 14.06 12.75 3.26
CA CYS A 113 15.31 12.17 2.75
C CYS A 113 16.25 11.79 3.89
N PRO A 114 15.87 10.86 4.77
CA PRO A 114 16.71 10.43 5.88
C PRO A 114 18.08 9.95 5.39
N TYR A 115 19.11 10.11 6.23
CA TYR A 115 20.44 9.59 5.93
C TYR A 115 20.54 8.08 6.13
N ILE A 116 19.77 7.57 7.09
CA ILE A 116 19.74 6.17 7.47
C ILE A 116 18.28 5.79 7.64
N CYS A 117 17.80 4.84 6.86
CA CYS A 117 16.46 4.27 7.02
C CYS A 117 16.48 2.84 6.53
N GLY A 118 16.47 1.89 7.45
CA GLY A 118 16.62 0.47 7.13
C GLY A 118 15.43 -0.09 6.34
N LYS A 119 15.57 -1.36 5.95
CA LYS A 119 14.55 -2.12 5.20
C LYS A 119 13.66 -2.99 6.09
N HIS A 120 13.62 -2.71 7.38
CA HIS A 120 12.70 -3.37 8.31
C HIS A 120 11.31 -2.77 8.09
N LEU A 121 10.54 -3.37 7.18
CA LEU A 121 9.20 -2.93 6.83
C LEU A 121 8.25 -3.20 7.99
N ASP A 122 7.41 -2.23 8.31
CA ASP A 122 6.45 -2.31 9.41
C ASP A 122 5.10 -1.68 9.06
N HIS A 123 4.95 -1.12 7.85
CA HIS A 123 3.75 -0.40 7.44
C HIS A 123 3.41 -0.60 5.97
N GLY A 124 2.14 -0.87 5.67
CA GLY A 124 1.60 -0.98 4.31
C GLY A 124 1.04 0.35 3.83
N VAL A 125 1.46 0.79 2.64
CA VAL A 125 1.03 2.07 2.03
C VAL A 125 0.87 1.93 0.52
N LEU A 126 0.34 2.99 -0.12
CA LEU A 126 0.09 2.98 -1.56
C LEU A 126 0.99 3.99 -2.28
N LEU A 127 1.85 3.51 -3.17
CA LEU A 127 2.65 4.34 -4.06
C LEU A 127 1.77 4.84 -5.22
N VAL A 128 1.61 6.15 -5.35
CA VAL A 128 0.65 6.76 -6.29
C VAL A 128 1.29 7.67 -7.34
N GLY A 129 2.56 8.03 -7.17
CA GLY A 129 3.22 8.94 -8.09
C GLY A 129 4.70 9.13 -7.78
N TYR A 130 5.36 9.94 -8.60
CA TYR A 130 6.72 10.41 -8.35
C TYR A 130 6.95 11.79 -8.97
N GLY A 131 7.91 12.51 -8.39
CA GLY A 131 8.43 13.77 -8.92
C GLY A 131 9.91 13.66 -9.30
N SER A 132 10.34 14.59 -10.15
CA SER A 132 11.75 14.75 -10.52
C SER A 132 12.49 15.73 -9.59
N SER A 133 11.78 16.69 -8.99
CA SER A 133 12.37 17.74 -8.14
C SER A 133 11.41 18.21 -7.06
N GLY A 134 11.86 18.19 -5.80
CA GLY A 134 11.16 18.79 -4.67
C GLY A 134 12.11 19.00 -3.49
N PHE A 135 11.90 20.07 -2.73
CA PHE A 135 12.82 20.48 -1.66
C PHE A 135 12.86 19.46 -0.52
N ALA A 136 14.04 18.96 -0.22
CA ALA A 136 14.30 18.04 0.89
C ALA A 136 14.97 18.80 2.05
N PRO A 137 14.26 19.10 3.16
CA PRO A 137 14.78 19.94 4.24
C PRO A 137 16.10 19.43 4.83
N ILE A 138 16.20 18.11 5.09
CA ILE A 138 17.39 17.49 5.67
C ILE A 138 18.60 17.52 4.72
N ARG A 139 18.37 17.66 3.40
CA ARG A 139 19.44 17.70 2.39
C ARG A 139 19.77 19.11 1.93
N LEU A 140 18.97 20.10 2.32
CA LEU A 140 19.07 21.51 1.90
C LEU A 140 19.13 21.67 0.38
N LYS A 141 18.44 20.80 -0.37
CA LYS A 141 18.38 20.83 -1.83
C LYS A 141 17.19 20.05 -2.37
N ASP A 142 16.89 20.26 -3.63
CA ASP A 142 15.88 19.48 -4.32
C ASP A 142 16.33 18.05 -4.60
N LYS A 143 15.37 17.13 -4.52
CA LYS A 143 15.54 15.70 -4.75
C LYS A 143 14.36 15.13 -5.53
N PRO A 144 14.59 14.11 -6.38
CA PRO A 144 13.51 13.29 -6.91
C PRO A 144 12.85 12.50 -5.77
N TYR A 145 11.56 12.23 -5.89
CA TYR A 145 10.78 11.61 -4.81
C TYR A 145 9.65 10.71 -5.31
N TRP A 146 9.27 9.76 -4.48
CA TRP A 146 8.01 9.01 -4.54
C TRP A 146 6.91 9.76 -3.80
N ILE A 147 5.66 9.62 -4.27
CA ILE A 147 4.44 10.13 -3.63
C ILE A 147 3.67 8.92 -3.11
N ILE A 148 3.48 8.88 -1.79
CA ILE A 148 2.87 7.76 -1.09
C ILE A 148 1.58 8.27 -0.44
N LYS A 149 0.47 7.59 -0.70
CA LYS A 149 -0.80 7.77 0.02
C LYS A 149 -0.75 6.94 1.31
N ASN A 150 -0.99 7.59 2.44
CA ASN A 150 -1.05 6.95 3.75
C ASN A 150 -2.52 6.73 4.21
N SER A 151 -2.70 6.06 5.34
CA SER A 151 -4.00 5.71 5.92
C SER A 151 -4.26 6.35 7.30
N TRP A 152 -3.46 7.34 7.72
CA TRP A 152 -3.61 8.03 9.02
C TRP A 152 -4.46 9.31 8.98
N GLY A 153 -5.36 9.38 7.99
CA GLY A 153 -6.26 10.51 7.77
C GLY A 153 -5.61 11.68 7.03
N GLU A 154 -6.46 12.57 6.52
CA GLU A 154 -6.05 13.69 5.66
C GLU A 154 -5.33 14.82 6.42
N ASN A 155 -5.49 14.90 7.73
CA ASN A 155 -4.82 15.90 8.57
C ASN A 155 -3.35 15.56 8.85
N TRP A 156 -2.90 14.36 8.50
CA TRP A 156 -1.52 13.93 8.66
C TRP A 156 -0.69 14.23 7.40
N GLY A 157 0.55 14.67 7.59
CA GLY A 157 1.47 14.95 6.49
C GLY A 157 0.95 15.98 5.49
N GLU A 158 1.18 15.73 4.20
CA GLU A 158 0.67 16.59 3.13
C GLU A 158 -0.69 16.07 2.65
N HIS A 159 -1.77 16.43 3.35
CA HIS A 159 -3.13 16.00 3.02
C HIS A 159 -3.30 14.47 2.99
N GLY A 160 -2.67 13.75 3.93
CA GLY A 160 -2.64 12.29 3.98
C GLY A 160 -1.53 11.65 3.12
N TYR A 161 -0.67 12.45 2.49
CA TYR A 161 0.42 11.96 1.65
C TYR A 161 1.80 12.18 2.27
N TYR A 162 2.72 11.32 1.85
CA TYR A 162 4.12 11.32 2.21
C TYR A 162 4.99 11.40 0.96
N LYS A 163 5.99 12.28 0.97
CA LYS A 163 7.01 12.34 -0.08
C LYS A 163 8.32 11.79 0.46
N ILE A 164 8.88 10.81 -0.21
CA ILE A 164 10.17 10.21 0.17
C ILE A 164 11.15 10.23 -1.00
N CYS A 165 12.40 10.59 -0.70
CA CYS A 165 13.51 10.59 -1.63
C CYS A 165 13.61 9.26 -2.40
N ARG A 166 13.78 9.36 -3.72
CA ARG A 166 14.06 8.21 -4.59
C ARG A 166 15.39 8.38 -5.32
N GLY A 167 15.84 7.35 -6.02
CA GLY A 167 17.03 7.37 -6.85
C GLY A 167 18.15 6.47 -6.32
N SER A 168 19.05 6.07 -7.21
CA SER A 168 20.17 5.17 -6.94
C SER A 168 21.16 5.65 -5.87
N ASN A 169 21.20 6.96 -5.59
CA ASN A 169 22.05 7.55 -4.55
C ASN A 169 21.41 7.59 -3.15
N VAL A 170 20.17 7.07 -3.00
CA VAL A 170 19.47 6.97 -1.72
C VAL A 170 19.68 5.56 -1.18
N ARG A 171 20.36 5.45 -0.03
CA ARG A 171 20.60 4.16 0.63
C ARG A 171 19.33 3.68 1.31
N ASP A 172 19.04 2.39 1.14
CA ASP A 172 17.97 1.60 1.76
C ASP A 172 16.52 2.08 1.57
N LYS A 173 16.31 3.37 1.32
CA LYS A 173 15.05 4.01 0.90
C LYS A 173 13.86 3.69 1.80
N CYS A 174 14.11 3.45 3.09
CA CYS A 174 13.10 2.94 4.03
C CYS A 174 12.41 1.65 3.54
N GLY A 175 13.07 0.89 2.65
CA GLY A 175 12.54 -0.31 2.02
C GLY A 175 11.36 -0.10 1.08
N VAL A 176 11.08 1.13 0.63
CA VAL A 176 9.98 1.44 -0.33
C VAL A 176 10.04 0.60 -1.61
N ASP A 177 11.25 0.20 -2.00
CA ASP A 177 11.53 -0.61 -3.17
C ASP A 177 11.61 -2.12 -2.88
N SER A 178 11.34 -2.57 -1.65
CA SER A 178 11.66 -3.93 -1.20
C SER A 178 10.47 -4.88 -1.22
N MET A 179 9.25 -4.37 -1.06
CA MET A 179 8.01 -5.15 -1.20
C MET A 179 7.03 -4.31 -2.01
N VAL A 180 6.89 -4.63 -3.29
CA VAL A 180 6.06 -3.87 -4.24
C VAL A 180 5.17 -4.85 -4.98
N SER A 181 3.88 -4.56 -5.02
CA SER A 181 2.89 -5.40 -5.67
C SER A 181 1.82 -4.58 -6.37
N THR A 182 1.24 -5.17 -7.42
CA THR A 182 0.16 -4.55 -8.20
C THR A 182 -0.91 -5.57 -8.49
N VAL A 183 -2.16 -5.12 -8.52
CA VAL A 183 -3.26 -5.88 -9.12
C VAL A 183 -3.31 -5.61 -10.63
N THR A 184 -3.58 -6.63 -11.42
CA THR A 184 -3.77 -6.53 -12.86
C THR A 184 -5.24 -6.80 -13.17
N ALA A 185 -5.93 -5.78 -13.68
CA ALA A 185 -7.36 -5.76 -13.99
C ALA A 185 -8.30 -5.90 -12.78
N ILE A 186 -9.06 -4.83 -12.52
CA ILE A 186 -10.16 -4.80 -11.55
C ILE A 186 -11.46 -4.83 -12.36
N HIS A 187 -12.31 -5.84 -12.14
CA HIS A 187 -13.68 -5.77 -12.63
C HIS A 187 -14.51 -5.03 -11.59
N THR A 188 -15.07 -3.88 -11.96
CA THR A 188 -16.01 -3.15 -11.12
C THR A 188 -17.41 -3.40 -11.65
N SER A 189 -18.33 -3.81 -10.77
CA SER A 189 -19.74 -3.89 -11.15
C SER A 189 -20.21 -2.47 -11.46
N LYS A 190 -20.68 -2.24 -12.70
CA LYS A 190 -21.39 -1.01 -13.05
C LYS A 190 -22.72 -1.04 -12.31
N GLU A 191 -23.00 0.02 -11.55
CA GLU A 191 -24.36 0.34 -11.11
C GLU A 191 -25.26 0.64 -12.31
#